data_AF-A0A7V9P9C8-F1
#
_entry.id   AF-A0A7V9P9C8-F1
#
_cell.length_a   1.000
_cell.length_b   1.000
_cell.length_c   1.000
_cell.angle_alpha   90.00
_cell.angle_beta   90.00
_cell.angle_gamma   90.00
#
_symmetry.space_group_name_H-M   'P 1'
#
loop_
_entity.id
_entity.type
_entity.pdbx_description
1 polymer ?
#
loop_
_entity_poly.entity_id
_entity_poly.type
_entity_poly.pdbx_seq_one_letter_code
_entity_poly.pdbx_strand_id
1 'polypeptide(L)'
;MVITFDDGNYDFYKRAFPLIKEFNFPVTVYLTTSYLQYKKPVFNIAAKYLLWKARSKTLDCKTLLGYGKQISLATENGRNWAYDLLFQHTLENEFSAEQKNDLLARMCGNLQIDYAEFCGKRIMQLMNAEEVAEIAAAGVDVQLHTHRHRVPLDEQLFRREIQDNRRAITNVAVNRATHFCYPSGKHDKRFFPWMQAEDLASATTCETALSTSETNRFLLPRLVDTCSLSEVEFEGWLTGISHFLPQR
;
A
#
# COMPACT_ATOMS: atom_id res chain seq x y z
N MET A 1 -17.22 -14.43 -5.85
CA MET A 1 -15.87 -14.08 -5.36
C MET A 1 -15.48 -12.74 -5.96
N VAL A 2 -14.81 -11.88 -5.19
CA VAL A 2 -14.26 -10.60 -5.67
C VAL A 2 -12.77 -10.62 -5.39
N ILE A 3 -11.94 -10.36 -6.40
CA ILE A 3 -10.48 -10.34 -6.28
C ILE A 3 -10.03 -8.88 -6.26
N THR A 4 -9.32 -8.48 -5.21
CA THR A 4 -8.88 -7.09 -5.02
C THR A 4 -7.40 -7.01 -4.76
N PHE A 5 -6.74 -6.02 -5.36
CA PHE A 5 -5.34 -5.68 -5.12
C PHE A 5 -5.26 -4.26 -4.54
N ASP A 6 -4.46 -4.08 -3.50
CA ASP A 6 -4.31 -2.79 -2.83
C ASP A 6 -3.06 -2.05 -3.32
N ASP A 7 -2.97 -0.76 -2.98
CA ASP A 7 -1.92 0.21 -3.29
C ASP A 7 -1.70 0.58 -4.76
N GLY A 8 -1.85 -0.37 -5.69
CA GLY A 8 -1.45 -0.18 -7.08
C GLY A 8 0.06 -0.34 -7.30
N ASN A 9 0.66 -1.34 -6.63
CA ASN A 9 2.06 -1.70 -6.81
C ASN A 9 2.39 -2.08 -8.27
N TYR A 10 3.61 -1.78 -8.72
CA TYR A 10 4.06 -2.07 -10.09
C TYR A 10 4.12 -3.58 -10.41
N ASP A 11 4.32 -4.43 -9.41
CA ASP A 11 4.31 -5.88 -9.59
C ASP A 11 2.93 -6.42 -10.01
N PHE A 12 1.82 -5.76 -9.61
CA PHE A 12 0.51 -6.05 -10.17
C PHE A 12 0.55 -5.92 -11.70
N TYR A 13 0.99 -4.78 -12.23
CA TYR A 13 1.10 -4.57 -13.68
C TYR A 13 2.05 -5.57 -14.33
N LYS A 14 3.23 -5.80 -13.73
CA LYS A 14 4.28 -6.59 -14.37
C LYS A 14 4.07 -8.11 -14.28
N ARG A 15 3.39 -8.59 -13.25
CA ARG A 15 3.25 -10.02 -12.93
C ARG A 15 1.81 -10.49 -12.91
N ALA A 16 0.93 -9.83 -12.15
CA ALA A 16 -0.44 -10.28 -11.97
C ALA A 16 -1.32 -10.00 -13.20
N PHE A 17 -1.22 -8.80 -13.78
CA PHE A 17 -2.07 -8.35 -14.87
C PHE A 17 -2.00 -9.21 -16.14
N PRO A 18 -0.83 -9.71 -16.59
CA PRO A 18 -0.78 -10.69 -17.67
C PRO A 18 -1.58 -11.97 -17.39
N LEU A 19 -1.50 -12.50 -16.16
CA LEU A 19 -2.24 -13.70 -15.75
C LEU A 19 -3.74 -13.41 -15.66
N ILE A 20 -4.13 -12.25 -15.12
CA ILE A 20 -5.53 -11.84 -15.04
C ILE A 20 -6.15 -11.75 -16.44
N LYS A 21 -5.39 -11.25 -17.43
CA LYS A 21 -5.81 -11.23 -18.84
C LYS A 21 -5.94 -12.64 -19.42
N GLU A 22 -5.01 -13.53 -19.11
CA GLU A 22 -5.05 -14.94 -19.56
C GLU A 22 -6.30 -15.68 -19.05
N PHE A 23 -6.61 -15.54 -17.76
CA PHE A 23 -7.75 -16.22 -17.13
C PHE A 23 -9.07 -15.45 -17.20
N ASN A 24 -9.05 -14.20 -17.68
CA ASN A 24 -10.21 -13.32 -17.83
C ASN A 24 -11.03 -13.14 -16.53
N PHE A 25 -10.34 -13.04 -15.38
CA PHE A 25 -11.00 -12.77 -14.11
C PHE A 25 -11.26 -11.27 -13.92
N PRO A 26 -12.46 -10.85 -13.45
CA PRO A 26 -12.69 -9.48 -13.04
C PRO A 26 -11.93 -9.20 -11.74
N VAL A 27 -11.16 -8.11 -11.73
CA VAL A 27 -10.38 -7.69 -10.57
C VAL A 27 -10.56 -6.20 -10.30
N THR A 28 -10.43 -5.82 -9.04
CA THR A 28 -10.40 -4.42 -8.59
C THR A 28 -9.01 -4.06 -8.07
N VAL A 29 -8.47 -2.92 -8.48
CA VAL A 29 -7.25 -2.32 -7.90
C VAL A 29 -7.66 -1.09 -7.10
N TYR A 30 -7.46 -1.14 -5.78
CA TYR A 30 -7.58 0.03 -4.92
C TYR A 30 -6.28 0.83 -4.99
N LEU A 31 -6.33 2.01 -5.63
CA LEU A 31 -5.15 2.76 -6.02
C LEU A 31 -4.89 3.96 -5.10
N THR A 32 -3.70 4.02 -4.51
CA THR A 32 -3.18 5.27 -3.93
C THR A 32 -2.49 6.09 -5.01
N THR A 33 -2.67 7.41 -4.99
CA THR A 33 -2.43 8.23 -6.20
C THR A 33 -1.33 9.27 -6.11
N SER A 34 -0.79 9.55 -4.92
CA SER A 34 0.27 10.53 -4.71
C SER A 34 1.59 10.18 -5.39
N TYR A 35 1.84 8.90 -5.64
CA TYR A 35 3.04 8.41 -6.32
C TYR A 35 2.86 8.19 -7.83
N LEU A 36 1.68 8.38 -8.43
CA LEU A 36 1.47 8.15 -9.87
C LEU A 36 2.42 8.94 -10.75
N GLN A 37 2.74 10.17 -10.33
CA GLN A 37 3.66 11.07 -11.04
C GLN A 37 5.12 10.88 -10.58
N TYR A 38 5.33 10.18 -9.46
CA TYR A 38 6.63 10.03 -8.82
C TYR A 38 7.15 8.61 -8.98
N LYS A 39 7.90 8.37 -10.07
CA LYS A 39 8.46 7.06 -10.50
C LYS A 39 9.62 6.60 -9.58
N LYS A 40 9.37 6.54 -8.28
CA LYS A 40 10.35 6.23 -7.23
C LYS A 40 9.75 5.31 -6.15
N PRO A 41 10.59 4.61 -5.39
CA PRO A 41 10.11 3.73 -4.32
C PRO A 41 9.34 4.50 -3.24
N VAL A 42 8.26 3.90 -2.76
CA VAL A 42 7.52 4.44 -1.61
C VAL A 42 8.40 4.33 -0.37
N PHE A 43 8.69 5.48 0.25
CA PHE A 43 9.71 5.59 1.30
C PHE A 43 9.58 4.54 2.41
N ASN A 44 8.39 4.42 3.01
CA ASN A 44 8.18 3.61 4.20
C ASN A 44 8.51 2.12 3.96
N ILE A 45 8.00 1.56 2.87
CA ILE A 45 8.19 0.14 2.52
C ILE A 45 9.59 -0.11 1.96
N ALA A 46 10.15 0.83 1.19
CA ALA A 46 11.52 0.75 0.69
C ALA A 46 12.54 0.78 1.84
N ALA A 47 12.37 1.68 2.81
CA ALA A 47 13.26 1.79 3.96
C ALA A 47 13.30 0.48 4.76
N LYS A 48 12.12 -0.06 5.13
CA LYS A 48 12.01 -1.34 5.85
C LYS A 48 12.67 -2.49 5.07
N TYR A 49 12.40 -2.59 3.77
CA TYR A 49 12.98 -3.61 2.92
C TYR A 49 14.51 -3.51 2.85
N LEU A 50 15.06 -2.30 2.66
CA LEU A 50 16.51 -2.09 2.56
C LEU A 50 17.21 -2.40 3.89
N LEU A 51 16.62 -2.03 5.03
CA LEU A 51 17.14 -2.40 6.35
C LEU A 51 17.13 -3.92 6.56
N TRP A 52 16.07 -4.62 6.13
CA TRP A 52 16.03 -6.09 6.16
C TRP A 52 17.04 -6.74 5.20
N LYS A 53 17.19 -6.20 3.99
CA LYS A 53 18.17 -6.65 3.01
C LYS A 53 19.59 -6.49 3.56
N ALA A 54 19.83 -5.44 4.32
CA ALA A 54 21.08 -5.16 5.01
C ALA A 54 21.18 -5.77 6.42
N ARG A 55 20.40 -6.81 6.75
CA ARG A 55 20.39 -7.42 8.10
C ARG A 55 21.75 -7.87 8.63
N SER A 56 22.75 -8.09 7.79
CA SER A 56 24.12 -8.43 8.21
C SER A 56 25.02 -7.21 8.44
N LYS A 57 24.49 -5.99 8.35
CA LYS A 57 25.24 -4.73 8.38
C LYS A 57 24.84 -3.88 9.59
N THR A 58 25.58 -2.77 9.76
CA THR A 58 25.34 -1.74 10.76
C THR A 58 25.04 -0.44 10.04
N LEU A 59 23.97 0.26 10.45
CA LEU A 59 23.63 1.58 9.94
C LEU A 59 24.35 2.65 10.78
N ASP A 60 25.16 3.48 10.14
CA ASP A 60 25.79 4.64 10.80
C ASP A 60 24.86 5.86 10.71
N CYS A 61 24.05 6.04 11.74
CA CYS A 61 23.11 7.16 11.82
C CYS A 61 23.82 8.51 11.93
N LYS A 62 25.02 8.56 12.52
CA LYS A 62 25.76 9.82 12.68
C LYS A 62 26.18 10.37 11.33
N THR A 63 26.68 9.52 10.42
CA THR A 63 26.99 9.94 9.06
C THR A 63 25.74 10.21 8.22
N LEU A 64 24.67 9.44 8.43
CA LEU A 64 23.45 9.54 7.62
C LEU A 64 22.56 10.75 7.98
N LEU A 65 22.36 11.00 9.27
CA LEU A 65 21.42 11.98 9.82
C LEU A 65 22.11 13.14 10.53
N GLY A 66 23.41 13.05 10.80
CA GLY A 66 24.17 14.02 11.60
C GLY A 66 24.10 13.79 13.12
N TYR A 67 23.33 12.79 13.57
CA TYR A 67 23.17 12.43 14.98
C TYR A 67 22.88 10.94 15.16
N GLY A 68 22.89 10.46 16.40
CA GLY A 68 22.62 9.07 16.72
C GLY A 68 23.87 8.20 16.78
N LYS A 69 23.65 6.88 16.91
CA LYS A 69 24.71 5.87 17.05
C LYS A 69 24.66 4.89 15.88
N GLN A 70 25.67 4.03 15.82
CA GLN A 70 25.64 2.86 14.96
C GLN A 70 24.58 1.87 15.46
N ILE A 71 23.72 1.40 14.56
CA ILE A 71 22.65 0.46 14.87
C ILE A 71 22.89 -0.84 14.10
N SER A 72 23.06 -1.95 14.82
CA SER A 72 23.13 -3.28 14.20
C SER A 72 21.77 -3.67 13.63
N LEU A 73 21.73 -4.11 12.37
CA LEU A 73 20.50 -4.52 11.68
C LEU A 73 20.22 -6.04 11.78
N ALA A 74 21.03 -6.76 12.57
CA ALA A 74 20.91 -8.22 12.74
C ALA A 74 19.56 -8.62 13.33
N THR A 75 19.07 -7.87 14.32
CA THR A 75 17.81 -8.16 15.00
C THR A 75 16.65 -7.36 14.41
N GLU A 76 15.44 -7.88 14.57
CA GLU A 76 14.22 -7.15 14.19
C GLU A 76 14.09 -5.82 14.94
N ASN A 77 14.35 -5.83 16.25
CA ASN A 77 14.35 -4.61 17.06
C ASN A 77 15.34 -3.57 16.55
N GLY A 78 16.55 -3.97 16.13
CA GLY A 78 17.53 -3.06 15.54
C GLY A 78 17.04 -2.42 14.24
N ARG A 79 16.38 -3.20 13.38
CA ARG A 79 15.79 -2.69 12.13
C ARG A 79 14.59 -1.79 12.38
N ASN A 80 13.70 -2.15 13.30
CA ASN A 80 12.54 -1.32 13.66
C ASN A 80 12.99 0.01 14.26
N TRP A 81 13.98 -0.01 15.16
CA TRP A 81 14.52 1.22 15.74
C TRP A 81 15.20 2.11 14.70
N ALA A 82 15.99 1.53 13.79
CA ALA A 82 16.57 2.28 12.67
C ALA A 82 15.49 2.89 11.77
N TYR A 83 14.44 2.15 11.44
CA TYR A 83 13.31 2.66 10.68
C TYR A 83 12.60 3.81 11.40
N ASP A 84 12.30 3.66 12.68
CA ASP A 84 11.59 4.68 13.46
C ASP A 84 12.42 5.97 13.51
N LEU A 85 13.73 5.88 13.72
CA LEU A 85 14.63 7.03 13.70
C LEU A 85 14.60 7.76 12.34
N LEU A 86 14.71 7.00 11.24
CA LEU A 86 14.64 7.56 9.88
C LEU A 86 13.28 8.20 9.62
N PHE A 87 12.20 7.54 10.01
CA PHE A 87 10.84 8.01 9.79
C PHE A 87 10.57 9.29 10.58
N GLN A 88 10.92 9.33 11.87
CA GLN A 88 10.80 10.55 12.69
C GLN A 88 11.61 11.70 12.11
N HIS A 89 12.85 11.45 11.66
CA HIS A 89 13.65 12.48 10.99
C HIS A 89 12.93 13.09 9.77
N THR A 90 12.25 12.27 8.96
CA THR A 90 11.48 12.79 7.82
C THR A 90 10.25 13.60 8.22
N LEU A 91 9.65 13.30 9.38
CA LEU A 91 8.50 14.05 9.89
C LEU A 91 8.93 15.39 10.49
N GLU A 92 9.94 15.39 11.36
CA GLU A 92 10.46 16.58 12.05
C GLU A 92 10.96 17.65 11.07
N ASN A 93 11.47 17.22 9.92
CA ASN A 93 12.01 18.11 8.88
C ASN A 93 11.06 18.28 7.68
N GLU A 94 9.81 17.79 7.78
CA GLU A 94 8.77 17.92 6.76
C GLU A 94 9.22 17.51 5.35
N PHE A 95 9.95 16.40 5.23
CA PHE A 95 10.57 16.01 3.96
C PHE A 95 9.55 15.81 2.84
N SER A 96 9.86 16.40 1.67
CA SER A 96 9.20 16.14 0.41
C SER A 96 9.44 14.69 -0.07
N ALA A 97 8.70 14.25 -1.09
CA ALA A 97 8.92 12.94 -1.70
C ALA A 97 10.35 12.78 -2.24
N GLU A 98 10.91 13.86 -2.81
CA GLU A 98 12.29 13.92 -3.29
C GLU A 98 13.31 13.80 -2.16
N GLN A 99 13.14 14.56 -1.08
CA GLN A 99 14.04 14.49 0.08
C GLN A 99 14.01 13.11 0.76
N LYS A 100 12.83 12.48 0.82
CA LYS A 100 12.69 11.09 1.29
C LYS A 100 13.44 10.12 0.38
N ASN A 101 13.34 10.30 -0.93
CA ASN A 101 14.04 9.49 -1.90
C ASN A 101 15.57 9.66 -1.80
N ASP A 102 16.05 10.88 -1.60
CA ASP A 102 17.47 11.17 -1.37
C ASP A 102 17.99 10.59 -0.06
N LEU A 103 17.15 10.55 0.98
CA LEU A 103 17.47 9.85 2.21
C LEU A 103 17.64 8.34 1.98
N LEU A 104 16.79 7.71 1.16
CA LEU A 104 16.97 6.30 0.78
C LEU A 104 18.29 6.08 0.02
N ALA A 105 18.65 6.99 -0.88
CA ALA A 105 19.91 6.91 -1.63
C ALA A 105 21.12 7.00 -0.69
N ARG A 106 21.12 7.96 0.24
CA ARG A 106 22.17 8.11 1.26
C ARG A 106 22.24 6.88 2.19
N MET A 107 21.10 6.36 2.61
CA MET A 107 21.01 5.14 3.41
C MET A 107 21.61 3.94 2.66
N CYS A 108 21.30 3.79 1.37
CA CYS A 108 21.90 2.75 0.54
C CYS A 108 23.42 2.91 0.41
N GLY A 109 23.93 4.13 0.26
CA GLY A 109 25.36 4.41 0.29
C GLY A 109 26.02 3.97 1.59
N ASN A 110 25.42 4.30 2.73
CA ASN A 110 25.88 3.88 4.06
C ASN A 110 25.90 2.35 4.21
N LEU A 111 24.88 1.69 3.66
CA LEU A 111 24.73 0.24 3.70
C LEU A 111 25.43 -0.48 2.53
N GLN A 112 26.19 0.22 1.68
CA GLN A 112 26.81 -0.33 0.47
C GLN A 112 25.82 -1.17 -0.36
N ILE A 113 24.65 -0.61 -0.65
CA ILE A 113 23.64 -1.16 -1.54
C ILE A 113 23.60 -0.27 -2.79
N ASP A 114 23.59 -0.88 -3.98
CA ASP A 114 23.39 -0.14 -5.22
C ASP A 114 21.93 0.35 -5.31
N TYR A 115 21.76 1.66 -5.12
CA TYR A 115 20.46 2.30 -5.16
C TYR A 115 19.89 2.44 -6.58
N ALA A 116 20.76 2.61 -7.59
CA ALA A 116 20.34 2.69 -8.98
C ALA A 116 19.80 1.33 -9.46
N GLU A 117 20.50 0.24 -9.12
CA GLU A 117 20.04 -1.12 -9.36
C GLU A 117 18.70 -1.40 -8.65
N PHE A 118 18.57 -0.98 -7.39
CA PHE A 118 17.31 -1.11 -6.63
C PHE A 118 16.15 -0.38 -7.31
N CYS A 119 16.37 0.87 -7.75
CA CYS A 119 15.36 1.64 -8.48
C CYS A 119 15.02 1.02 -9.83
N GLY A 120 16.00 0.50 -10.56
CA GLY A 120 15.81 -0.15 -11.87
C GLY A 120 14.93 -1.41 -11.79
N LYS A 121 14.95 -2.12 -10.66
CA LYS A 121 14.06 -3.28 -10.41
C LYS A 121 12.60 -2.88 -10.17
N ARG A 122 12.34 -1.59 -9.89
CA ARG A 122 11.01 -1.05 -9.54
C ARG A 122 10.29 -1.81 -8.41
N ILE A 123 11.07 -2.32 -7.46
CA ILE A 123 10.56 -2.94 -6.24
C ILE A 123 10.08 -1.82 -5.30
N MET A 124 8.96 -2.04 -4.59
CA MET A 124 8.33 -1.02 -3.74
C MET A 124 7.92 0.26 -4.48
N GLN A 125 7.72 0.19 -5.80
CA GLN A 125 7.18 1.28 -6.60
C GLN A 125 5.73 1.00 -6.96
N LEU A 126 4.95 2.06 -7.10
CA LEU A 126 3.61 1.98 -7.66
C LEU A 126 3.66 2.04 -9.18
N MET A 127 2.55 1.64 -9.79
CA MET A 127 2.29 1.90 -11.21
C MET A 127 2.33 3.40 -11.49
N ASN A 128 2.78 3.78 -12.67
CA ASN A 128 2.64 5.15 -13.16
C ASN A 128 1.28 5.36 -13.85
N ALA A 129 0.97 6.61 -14.20
CA ALA A 129 -0.29 6.97 -14.84
C ALA A 129 -0.55 6.20 -16.15
N GLU A 130 0.49 5.98 -16.96
CA GLU A 130 0.38 5.25 -18.23
C GLU A 130 0.01 3.78 -18.00
N GLU A 131 0.65 3.13 -17.03
CA GLU A 131 0.40 1.73 -16.64
C GLU A 131 -0.99 1.54 -16.05
N VAL A 132 -1.46 2.50 -15.24
CA VAL A 132 -2.82 2.49 -14.69
C VAL A 132 -3.86 2.64 -15.81
N ALA A 133 -3.61 3.53 -16.77
CA ALA A 133 -4.50 3.71 -17.91
C ALA A 133 -4.60 2.44 -18.78
N GLU A 134 -3.49 1.73 -18.96
CA GLU A 134 -3.47 0.46 -19.69
C GLU A 134 -4.32 -0.62 -18.99
N ILE A 135 -4.15 -0.81 -17.67
CA ILE A 135 -4.94 -1.83 -16.96
C ILE A 135 -6.43 -1.49 -16.94
N ALA A 136 -6.77 -0.20 -16.80
CA ALA A 136 -8.15 0.27 -16.80
C ALA A 136 -8.82 0.05 -18.17
N ALA A 137 -8.10 0.36 -19.25
CA ALA A 137 -8.58 0.11 -20.62
C ALA A 137 -8.78 -1.38 -20.92
N ALA A 138 -8.05 -2.26 -20.22
CA ALA A 138 -8.20 -3.72 -20.31
C ALA A 138 -9.27 -4.29 -19.38
N GLY A 139 -10.06 -3.45 -18.69
CA GLY A 139 -11.19 -3.88 -17.87
C GLY A 139 -10.88 -4.10 -16.38
N VAL A 140 -9.69 -3.73 -15.90
CA VAL A 140 -9.41 -3.69 -14.45
C VAL A 140 -10.19 -2.54 -13.82
N ASP A 141 -10.93 -2.82 -12.75
CA ASP A 141 -11.70 -1.82 -12.03
C ASP A 141 -10.80 -1.03 -11.06
N VAL A 142 -10.56 0.26 -11.33
CA VAL A 142 -9.66 1.09 -10.51
C VAL A 142 -10.46 1.92 -9.51
N GLN A 143 -10.23 1.68 -8.22
CA GLN A 143 -11.04 2.19 -7.11
C GLN A 143 -10.19 2.91 -6.05
N LEU A 144 -10.83 3.47 -5.03
CA LEU A 144 -10.24 4.43 -4.10
C LEU A 144 -9.38 3.77 -3.01
N HIS A 145 -8.18 4.30 -2.78
CA HIS A 145 -7.31 3.91 -1.66
C HIS A 145 -6.64 5.11 -0.98
N THR A 146 -7.32 6.26 -0.95
CA THR A 146 -6.81 7.58 -0.52
C THR A 146 -5.70 8.11 -1.41
N HIS A 147 -5.39 9.40 -1.31
CA HIS A 147 -4.36 9.98 -2.17
C HIS A 147 -2.95 9.65 -1.64
N ARG A 148 -2.77 9.71 -0.32
CA ARG A 148 -1.47 9.60 0.37
C ARG A 148 -1.37 8.37 1.28
N HIS A 149 -2.20 7.36 1.05
CA HIS A 149 -2.26 6.12 1.84
C HIS A 149 -2.40 6.41 3.36
N ARG A 150 -3.39 7.22 3.72
CA ARG A 150 -3.66 7.64 5.12
C ARG A 150 -5.13 7.96 5.35
N VAL A 151 -5.59 7.75 6.58
CA VAL A 151 -6.98 7.98 7.03
C VAL A 151 -7.00 8.90 8.26
N PRO A 152 -6.93 10.23 8.07
CA PRO A 152 -6.91 11.16 9.18
C PRO A 152 -8.24 11.16 9.96
N LEU A 153 -8.18 11.35 11.27
CA LEU A 153 -9.34 11.51 12.16
C LEU A 153 -9.88 12.95 12.15
N ASP A 154 -9.90 13.55 10.97
CA ASP A 154 -10.43 14.89 10.71
C ASP A 154 -11.26 14.82 9.43
N GLU A 155 -12.50 15.30 9.48
CA GLU A 155 -13.44 15.16 8.37
C GLU A 155 -12.94 15.84 7.09
N GLN A 156 -12.44 17.06 7.21
CA GLN A 156 -12.03 17.85 6.05
C GLN A 156 -10.83 17.20 5.37
N LEU A 157 -9.84 16.76 6.16
CA LEU A 157 -8.67 16.05 5.65
C LEU A 157 -9.02 14.69 5.05
N PHE A 158 -9.93 13.92 5.67
CA PHE A 158 -10.35 12.61 5.15
C PHE A 158 -11.04 12.76 3.81
N ARG A 159 -12.02 13.67 3.73
CA ARG A 159 -12.74 13.95 2.47
C ARG A 159 -11.80 14.48 1.40
N ARG A 160 -10.82 15.31 1.77
CA ARG A 160 -9.80 15.78 0.83
C ARG A 160 -8.97 14.64 0.24
N GLU A 161 -8.57 13.66 1.06
CA GLU A 161 -7.85 12.47 0.58
C GLU A 161 -8.68 11.68 -0.45
N ILE A 162 -9.99 11.53 -0.23
CA ILE A 162 -10.90 10.85 -1.17
C ILE A 162 -11.07 11.66 -2.46
N GLN A 163 -11.28 12.98 -2.36
CA GLN A 163 -11.48 13.86 -3.50
C GLN A 163 -10.24 13.96 -4.39
N ASP A 164 -9.06 14.14 -3.80
CA ASP A 164 -7.78 14.18 -4.53
C ASP A 164 -7.54 12.83 -5.22
N ASN A 165 -7.82 11.72 -4.53
CA ASN A 165 -7.67 10.37 -5.08
C ASN A 165 -8.60 10.12 -6.26
N ARG A 166 -9.89 10.44 -6.12
CA ARG A 166 -10.88 10.30 -7.19
C ARG A 166 -10.51 11.13 -8.41
N ARG A 167 -10.09 12.38 -8.21
CA ARG A 167 -9.65 13.27 -9.29
C ARG A 167 -8.47 12.68 -10.06
N ALA A 168 -7.48 12.16 -9.35
CA ALA A 168 -6.33 11.51 -9.98
C ALA A 168 -6.73 10.25 -10.77
N ILE A 169 -7.64 9.43 -10.24
CA ILE A 169 -8.16 8.24 -10.94
C ILE A 169 -8.93 8.63 -12.20
N THR A 170 -9.80 9.65 -12.16
CA THR A 170 -10.56 10.11 -13.33
C THR A 170 -9.67 10.56 -14.50
N ASN A 171 -8.43 10.98 -14.24
CA ASN A 171 -7.50 11.35 -15.30
C ASN A 171 -6.88 10.14 -16.02
N VAL A 172 -6.94 8.94 -15.43
CA VAL A 172 -6.31 7.72 -15.96
C VAL A 172 -7.29 6.58 -16.21
N ALA A 173 -8.49 6.62 -15.63
CA ALA A 173 -9.52 5.60 -15.76
C ALA A 173 -10.88 6.24 -16.06
N VAL A 174 -11.69 5.54 -16.87
CA VAL A 174 -12.97 6.06 -17.40
C VAL A 174 -14.08 6.02 -16.34
N ASN A 175 -14.08 5.02 -15.47
CA ASN A 175 -15.16 4.82 -14.50
C ASN A 175 -14.99 5.73 -13.28
N ARG A 176 -16.12 6.24 -12.76
CA ARG A 176 -16.14 6.98 -11.49
C ARG A 176 -15.87 6.01 -10.35
N ALA A 177 -14.77 6.22 -9.62
CA ALA A 177 -14.43 5.43 -8.44
C ALA A 177 -15.36 5.76 -7.25
N THR A 178 -16.03 4.74 -6.72
CA THR A 178 -17.03 4.80 -5.63
C THR A 178 -16.83 3.72 -4.58
N HIS A 179 -15.99 2.73 -4.84
CA HIS A 179 -15.59 1.72 -3.87
C HIS A 179 -14.27 2.13 -3.22
N PHE A 180 -14.14 1.85 -1.93
CA PHE A 180 -13.00 2.27 -1.13
C PHE A 180 -12.36 1.08 -0.42
N CYS A 181 -11.06 1.14 -0.20
CA CYS A 181 -10.36 0.25 0.70
C CYS A 181 -9.64 1.08 1.75
N TYR A 182 -9.77 0.74 3.03
CA TYR A 182 -9.07 1.46 4.10
C TYR A 182 -7.57 1.12 4.08
N PRO A 183 -6.67 2.11 3.94
CA PRO A 183 -5.23 1.91 4.11
C PRO A 183 -4.91 1.16 5.42
N SER A 184 -4.22 0.03 5.30
CA SER A 184 -3.87 -0.86 6.41
C SER A 184 -5.06 -1.34 7.26
N GLY A 185 -6.28 -1.35 6.71
CA GLY A 185 -7.50 -1.76 7.43
C GLY A 185 -7.94 -0.79 8.52
N LYS A 186 -7.33 0.41 8.62
CA LYS A 186 -7.65 1.40 9.67
C LYS A 186 -8.99 2.06 9.37
N HIS A 187 -10.02 1.66 10.10
CA HIS A 187 -11.38 2.16 9.95
C HIS A 187 -11.91 2.72 11.28
N ASP A 188 -12.94 3.56 11.18
CA ASP A 188 -13.65 4.12 12.32
C ASP A 188 -15.10 4.42 11.90
N LYS A 189 -16.06 4.23 12.81
CA LYS A 189 -17.48 4.52 12.52
C LYS A 189 -17.72 5.99 12.22
N ARG A 190 -16.87 6.90 12.70
CA ARG A 190 -16.88 8.33 12.38
C ARG A 190 -16.74 8.60 10.88
N PHE A 191 -16.11 7.69 10.13
CA PHE A 191 -15.93 7.85 8.69
C PHE A 191 -17.23 7.65 7.90
N PHE A 192 -18.23 6.98 8.45
CA PHE A 192 -19.44 6.58 7.72
C PHE A 192 -20.22 7.77 7.15
N PRO A 193 -20.57 8.81 7.94
CA PRO A 193 -21.23 10.00 7.38
C PRO A 193 -20.34 10.72 6.35
N TRP A 194 -19.02 10.72 6.52
CA TRP A 194 -18.09 11.37 5.59
C TRP A 194 -18.02 10.64 4.24
N MET A 195 -18.00 9.31 4.28
CA MET A 195 -18.05 8.46 3.08
C MET A 195 -19.40 8.57 2.36
N GLN A 196 -20.50 8.70 3.10
CA GLN A 196 -21.81 8.98 2.49
C GLN A 196 -21.82 10.35 1.80
N ALA A 197 -21.25 11.38 2.43
CA ALA A 197 -21.13 12.72 1.85
C ALA A 197 -20.23 12.77 0.61
N GLU A 198 -19.36 11.76 0.42
CA GLU A 198 -18.50 11.60 -0.76
C GLU A 198 -19.05 10.56 -1.77
N ASP A 199 -20.32 10.16 -1.64
CA ASP A 199 -21.01 9.18 -2.49
C ASP A 199 -20.29 7.82 -2.61
N LEU A 200 -19.73 7.31 -1.51
CA LEU A 200 -19.11 5.99 -1.52
C LEU A 200 -20.17 4.87 -1.45
N ALA A 201 -20.01 3.90 -2.35
CA ALA A 201 -20.90 2.74 -2.47
C ALA A 201 -20.55 1.66 -1.45
N SER A 202 -19.25 1.37 -1.25
CA SER A 202 -18.78 0.43 -0.25
C SER A 202 -17.36 0.74 0.20
N ALA A 203 -16.94 0.13 1.31
CA ALA A 203 -15.58 0.15 1.80
C ALA A 203 -15.14 -1.22 2.33
N THR A 204 -13.93 -1.66 1.97
CA THR A 204 -13.34 -2.94 2.39
C THR A 204 -12.30 -2.75 3.48
N THR A 205 -12.25 -3.70 4.43
CA THR A 205 -11.34 -3.73 5.57
C THR A 205 -10.28 -4.82 5.39
N CYS A 206 -9.46 -5.03 6.43
CA CYS A 206 -8.56 -6.18 6.54
C CYS A 206 -9.05 -7.19 7.59
N GLU A 207 -10.32 -7.09 8.02
CA GLU A 207 -10.90 -8.09 8.91
C GLU A 207 -11.18 -9.37 8.14
N THR A 208 -10.61 -10.49 8.60
CA THR A 208 -10.75 -11.78 7.94
C THR A 208 -12.12 -12.39 8.22
N ALA A 209 -13.03 -12.28 7.27
CA ALA A 209 -14.33 -12.95 7.28
C ALA A 209 -14.93 -13.01 5.86
N LEU A 210 -16.03 -13.75 5.72
CA LEU A 210 -16.85 -13.74 4.50
C LEU A 210 -17.89 -12.61 4.59
N SER A 211 -18.14 -11.96 3.46
CA SER A 211 -19.20 -10.95 3.35
C SER A 211 -20.54 -11.59 2.98
N THR A 212 -21.61 -11.02 3.53
CA THR A 212 -23.01 -11.38 3.24
C THR A 212 -23.81 -10.13 2.87
N SER A 213 -25.05 -10.29 2.41
CA SER A 213 -25.97 -9.18 2.14
C SER A 213 -26.31 -8.33 3.38
N GLU A 214 -26.09 -8.88 4.58
CA GLU A 214 -26.33 -8.18 5.86
C GLU A 214 -25.08 -7.43 6.35
N THR A 215 -23.93 -7.67 5.73
CA THR A 215 -22.68 -7.00 6.10
C THR A 215 -22.80 -5.51 5.82
N ASN A 216 -22.38 -4.68 6.78
CA ASN A 216 -22.33 -3.24 6.57
C ASN A 216 -21.43 -2.95 5.36
N ARG A 217 -21.99 -2.29 4.34
CA ARG A 217 -21.29 -1.98 3.09
C ARG A 217 -20.00 -1.17 3.27
N PHE A 218 -19.82 -0.48 4.39
CA PHE A 218 -18.61 0.27 4.72
C PHE A 218 -17.60 -0.49 5.58
N LEU A 219 -17.86 -1.75 5.89
CA LEU A 219 -17.01 -2.65 6.67
C LEU A 219 -16.93 -4.03 6.00
N LEU A 220 -16.81 -4.09 4.68
CA LEU A 220 -16.74 -5.37 3.98
C LEU A 220 -15.44 -6.10 4.37
N PRO A 221 -15.52 -7.29 5.01
CA PRO A 221 -14.34 -8.05 5.38
C PRO A 221 -13.69 -8.67 4.16
N ARG A 222 -12.40 -8.99 4.28
CA ARG A 222 -11.60 -9.63 3.23
C ARG A 222 -10.62 -10.63 3.83
N LEU A 223 -10.38 -11.71 3.11
CA LEU A 223 -9.19 -12.51 3.31
C LEU A 223 -7.99 -11.76 2.70
N VAL A 224 -7.04 -11.36 3.54
CA VAL A 224 -5.78 -10.76 3.08
C VAL A 224 -4.80 -11.88 2.77
N ASP A 225 -4.61 -12.15 1.48
CA ASP A 225 -3.64 -13.14 1.02
C ASP A 225 -2.21 -12.57 1.12
N THR A 226 -1.35 -13.31 1.81
CA THR A 226 0.05 -12.93 2.07
C THR A 226 0.92 -14.17 1.96
N CYS A 227 2.24 -14.00 1.85
CA CYS A 227 3.17 -15.13 1.76
C CYS A 227 3.19 -16.06 2.99
N SER A 228 2.52 -15.71 4.09
CA SER A 228 2.36 -16.57 5.27
C SER A 228 1.08 -17.41 5.26
N LEU A 229 0.12 -17.12 4.37
CA LEU A 229 -1.11 -17.90 4.24
C LEU A 229 -0.80 -19.19 3.48
N SER A 230 -1.11 -20.35 4.07
CA SER A 230 -0.93 -21.62 3.37
C SER A 230 -2.02 -21.85 2.32
N GLU A 231 -1.71 -22.68 1.32
CA GLU A 231 -2.67 -23.08 0.28
C GLU A 231 -3.94 -23.73 0.88
N VAL A 232 -3.77 -24.55 1.92
CA VAL A 232 -4.89 -25.19 2.64
C VAL A 232 -5.77 -24.17 3.35
N GLU A 233 -5.18 -23.16 4.00
CA GLU A 233 -5.96 -22.09 4.64
C GLU A 233 -6.72 -21.26 3.60
N PHE A 234 -6.07 -20.95 2.48
CA PHE A 234 -6.69 -20.24 1.36
C PHE A 234 -7.89 -21.01 0.78
N GLU A 235 -7.72 -22.30 0.48
CA GLU A 235 -8.80 -23.18 0.03
C GLU A 235 -9.93 -23.29 1.06
N GLY A 236 -9.57 -23.39 2.35
CA GLY A 236 -10.54 -23.41 3.44
C GLY A 236 -11.42 -22.16 3.49
N TRP A 237 -10.85 -20.98 3.21
CA TRP A 237 -11.60 -19.74 3.09
C TRP A 237 -12.44 -19.65 1.82
N LEU A 238 -11.91 -20.11 0.68
CA LEU A 238 -12.64 -20.15 -0.60
C LEU A 238 -13.88 -21.06 -0.53
N THR A 239 -13.77 -22.20 0.15
CA THR A 239 -14.87 -23.15 0.36
C THR A 239 -15.83 -22.72 1.49
N GLY A 240 -15.40 -21.77 2.33
CA GLY A 240 -16.14 -21.28 3.48
C GLY A 240 -16.01 -22.13 4.75
N ILE A 241 -15.29 -23.25 4.71
CA ILE A 241 -15.06 -24.12 5.89
C ILE A 241 -14.32 -23.35 6.98
N SER A 242 -13.32 -22.53 6.62
CA SER A 242 -12.54 -21.73 7.59
C SER A 242 -13.38 -20.75 8.40
N HIS A 243 -14.57 -20.37 7.92
CA HIS A 243 -15.47 -19.50 8.67
C HIS A 243 -16.05 -20.19 9.92
N PHE A 244 -16.14 -21.52 9.92
CA PHE A 244 -16.68 -22.31 11.03
C PHE A 244 -15.60 -22.87 11.96
N LEU A 245 -14.32 -22.72 11.60
CA LEU A 245 -13.21 -23.16 12.43
C LEU A 245 -12.84 -22.07 13.46
N PRO A 246 -12.35 -22.46 14.65
CA PRO A 246 -11.83 -21.50 15.61
C PRO A 246 -10.70 -20.68 14.97
N GLN A 247 -10.90 -19.37 14.90
CA GLN A 247 -9.84 -18.43 14.50
C GLN A 247 -8.78 -18.45 15.61
N ARG A 248 -7.51 -18.68 15.26
CA ARG A 248 -6.37 -18.64 16.18
C ARG A 248 -5.81 -17.24 16.32
#